data_AF-A0A519VA42-F1
#
_entry.id   AF-A0A519VA42-F1
#
_cell.length_a   1.000
_cell.length_b   1.000
_cell.length_c   1.000
_cell.angle_alpha   90.00
_cell.angle_beta   90.00
_cell.angle_gamma   90.00
#
_symmetry.space_group_name_H-M   'P 1'
#
loop_
_entity.id
_entity.type
_entity.pdbx_description
1 polymer ?
#
loop_
_entity_poly.entity_id
_entity_poly.type
_entity_poly.pdbx_seq_one_letter_code
_entity_poly.pdbx_strand_id
1 'polypeptide(L)' 'MKHINIVVTGKVQGVFFRASTKAVADQMGVKGLVKNQKDG' A
#
# COMPACT_ATOMS: atom_id res chain seq x y z
N MET A 1 12.30 -1.83 -15.87
CA MET A 1 11.69 -1.51 -14.55
C MET A 1 10.75 -2.64 -14.19
N LYS A 2 10.86 -3.24 -13.00
CA LYS A 2 9.95 -4.32 -12.56
C LYS A 2 8.78 -3.72 -11.80
N HIS A 3 7.57 -4.13 -12.15
CA HIS A 3 6.34 -3.78 -11.44
C HIS A 3 5.84 -5.01 -10.69
N ILE A 4 5.55 -4.87 -9.40
CA ILE A 4 5.12 -5.98 -8.53
C ILE A 4 3.74 -5.64 -7.97
N ASN A 5 2.82 -6.59 -8.06
CA ASN A 5 1.51 -6.50 -7.44
C ASN A 5 1.53 -7.26 -6.11
N ILE A 6 1.15 -6.60 -5.02
CA ILE A 6 1.13 -7.18 -3.67
C ILE A 6 -0.29 -7.05 -3.12
N VAL A 7 -0.80 -8.13 -2.53
CA VAL A 7 -2.04 -8.14 -1.77
C VAL A 7 -1.67 -8.30 -0.29
N VAL A 8 -2.17 -7.41 0.55
CA VAL A 8 -1.96 -7.44 2.01
C VAL A 8 -3.30 -7.75 2.65
N THR A 9 -3.35 -8.80 3.47
CA THR A 9 -4.57 -9.25 4.17
C THR A 9 -4.41 -9.08 5.68
N GLY A 10 -5.53 -9.00 6.40
CA GLY A 10 -5.58 -8.83 7.86
C GLY A 10 -6.24 -7.52 8.28
N LYS A 11 -5.91 -6.99 9.47
CA LYS A 11 -6.46 -5.70 9.95
C LYS A 11 -5.73 -4.52 9.30
N VAL A 12 -6.00 -4.27 8.02
CA VAL A 12 -5.33 -3.23 7.22
C VAL A 12 -6.25 -2.05 6.84
N GLN A 13 -7.57 -2.22 6.95
CA GLN A 13 -8.54 -1.15 6.75
C GLN A 13 -8.86 -0.42 8.06
N GLY A 14 -9.10 0.90 7.97
CA GLY A 14 -9.41 1.74 9.14
C GLY A 14 -8.23 2.05 10.07
N VAL A 15 -7.02 1.58 9.75
CA VAL A 15 -5.80 1.74 10.58
C VAL A 15 -4.72 2.61 9.93
N PHE A 16 -5.09 3.49 9.00
CA PHE A 16 -4.16 4.39 8.28
C PHE A 16 -3.05 3.71 7.46
N PHE A 17 -3.16 2.40 7.19
CA PHE A 17 -2.14 1.62 6.46
C PHE A 17 -1.70 2.27 5.13
N ARG A 18 -2.65 2.79 4.34
CA ARG A 18 -2.36 3.49 3.08
C ARG A 18 -1.50 4.75 3.26
N ALA A 19 -1.73 5.52 4.32
CA ALA A 19 -0.97 6.74 4.58
C ALA A 19 0.48 6.42 4.94
N SER A 20 0.69 5.45 5.83
CA SER A 20 2.03 4.96 6.18
C SER A 20 2.75 4.36 4.96
N THR A 21 2.04 3.59 4.13
CA THR A 21 2.59 3.01 2.89
C THR A 21 3.07 4.11 1.95
N LYS A 22 2.29 5.18 1.77
CA LYS A 22 2.68 6.34 0.95
C LYS A 22 3.95 7.02 1.50
N ALA A 23 4.00 7.27 2.82
CA ALA A 23 5.14 7.95 3.43
C ALA A 23 6.47 7.18 3.22
N VAL A 24 6.43 5.85 3.40
CA VAL A 24 7.61 4.99 3.17
C VAL A 24 7.95 4.92 1.68
N ALA A 25 6.95 4.84 0.79
CA ALA A 25 7.17 4.85 -0.66
C ALA A 25 7.83 6.15 -1.12
N ASP A 26 7.39 7.30 -0.60
CA ASP A 26 7.98 8.61 -0.88
C ASP A 26 9.45 8.66 -0.40
N GLN A 27 9.76 8.13 0.79
CA GLN A 27 11.13 8.05 1.32
C GLN A 27 12.04 7.15 0.50
N MET A 28 11.52 6.02 0.00
CA MET A 28 12.28 5.06 -0.81
C MET A 28 12.29 5.39 -2.31
N GLY A 29 11.58 6.46 -2.75
CA GLY A 29 11.45 6.82 -4.16
C GLY A 29 10.65 5.81 -5.00
N VAL A 30 9.79 5.00 -4.36
CA VAL A 30 8.97 3.97 -5.01
C VAL A 30 7.69 4.61 -5.56
N LYS A 31 7.41 4.37 -6.84
CA LYS A 31 6.20 4.84 -7.52
C LYS A 31 5.21 3.69 -7.69
N GLY A 32 3.92 3.96 -7.47
CA GLY A 32 2.86 2.97 -7.63
C GLY A 32 1.50 3.45 -7.14
N LEU A 33 0.59 2.49 -6.95
CA LEU A 33 -0.77 2.71 -6.45
C LEU A 33 -0.97 1.88 -5.17
N VAL A 34 -1.67 2.45 -4.19
CA VAL A 34 -2.22 1.70 -3.05
C VAL A 34 -3.74 1.91 -3.00
N LYS A 35 -4.50 0.82 -2.89
CA LYS A 35 -5.97 0.85 -2.81
C LYS A 35 -6.46 -0.22 -1.82
N ASN A 36 -7.55 0.07 -1.12
CA ASN A 36 -8.26 -0.96 -0.36
C ASN A 36 -9.09 -1.80 -1.35
N GLN A 37 -9.17 -3.09 -1.08
CA GLN A 37 -10.06 -3.99 -1.81
C GLN A 37 -11.37 -4.20 -1.03
N LYS A 38 -12.42 -4.67 -1.70
CA LYS A 38 -13.75 -4.83 -1.09
C LYS A 38 -13.80 -5.99 -0.07
N ASP A 39 -12.83 -6.90 -0.15
CA ASP A 39 -12.71 -8.13 0.64
C ASP A 39 -11.99 -7.95 1.99
N GLY A 40 -11.36 -6.79 2.25
CA GLY A 40 -10.75 -6.46 3.55
C GLY A 40 -9.24 -6.32 3.52
#